data_AF-A0A1S2FTW0-F1
#
_entry.id   AF-A0A1S2FTW0-F1
#
_cell.length_a   1.000
_cell.length_b   1.000
_cell.length_c   1.000
_cell.angle_alpha   90.00
_cell.angle_beta   90.00
_cell.angle_gamma   90.00
#
_symmetry.space_group_name_H-M   'P 1'
#
loop_
_entity.id
_entity.type
_entity.pdbx_description
1 polymer ?
#
loop_
_entity_poly.entity_id
_entity_poly.type
_entity_poly.pdbx_seq_one_letter_code
_entity_poly.pdbx_strand_id
1 'polypeptide(L)'
;MSTNNIGIEFNGGENNQVIRTKVIVNGEGKGIVTHNSSKNTFEDVQVIINAQQNLAELKEVLNLLNDTTINEDTGKTFKEDALEQIKKLLEEKQKPGNIERLTALTNLLSSWITLKSALSPILSPFIDMLKGTFGG
;
A
#
# COMPACT_ATOMS: atom_id res chain seq x y z
N MET A 1 -0.46 16.74 -3.75
CA MET A 1 -0.49 16.49 -5.20
C MET A 1 -0.30 14.99 -5.37
N SER A 2 -1.25 14.25 -5.96
CA SER A 2 -1.04 12.83 -6.27
C SER A 2 -0.02 12.73 -7.40
N THR A 3 1.19 12.30 -7.12
CA THR A 3 2.18 11.98 -8.16
C THR A 3 1.67 10.74 -8.90
N ASN A 4 1.26 10.91 -10.15
CA ASN A 4 0.82 9.80 -11.00
C ASN A 4 2.07 9.03 -11.47
N ASN A 5 2.65 8.22 -10.59
CA ASN A 5 3.88 7.49 -10.86
C ASN A 5 3.59 6.37 -11.85
N ILE A 6 3.95 6.54 -13.11
CA ILE A 6 3.77 5.52 -14.16
C ILE A 6 5.13 4.92 -14.49
N GLY A 7 5.24 3.59 -14.44
CA GLY A 7 6.47 2.89 -14.76
C GLY A 7 6.78 2.87 -16.27
N ILE A 8 5.82 2.44 -17.08
CA ILE A 8 5.88 2.47 -18.54
C ILE A 8 4.59 3.10 -19.08
N GLU A 9 4.71 4.09 -19.96
CA GLU A 9 3.57 4.72 -20.62
C GLU A 9 3.74 4.71 -22.15
N PHE A 10 2.73 4.21 -22.85
CA PHE A 10 2.61 4.35 -24.30
C PHE A 10 1.45 5.29 -24.63
N ASN A 11 1.74 6.41 -25.29
CA ASN A 11 0.76 7.38 -25.75
C ASN A 11 0.71 7.38 -27.29
N GLY A 12 -0.14 6.52 -27.86
CA GLY A 12 -0.22 6.28 -29.30
C GLY A 12 0.62 5.10 -29.80
N GLY A 13 0.54 4.84 -31.11
CA GLY A 13 1.38 3.87 -31.82
C GLY A 13 0.84 2.42 -31.85
N GLU A 14 1.38 1.62 -32.76
CA GLU A 14 1.08 0.19 -32.89
C GLU A 14 2.35 -0.66 -32.71
N ASN A 15 2.17 -1.89 -32.22
CA ASN A 15 3.24 -2.90 -32.11
C ASN A 15 4.36 -2.50 -31.14
N ASN A 16 4.04 -1.81 -30.05
CA ASN A 16 5.04 -1.54 -29.01
C ASN A 16 5.41 -2.85 -28.29
N GLN A 17 6.69 -3.01 -27.95
CA GLN A 17 7.16 -4.21 -27.27
C GLN A 17 7.97 -3.86 -26.03
N VAL A 18 7.67 -4.54 -24.92
CA VAL A 18 8.47 -4.52 -23.69
C VAL A 18 8.80 -5.97 -23.35
N ILE A 19 10.09 -6.31 -23.41
CA ILE A 19 10.54 -7.69 -23.24
C ILE A 19 11.59 -7.74 -22.12
N ARG A 20 11.50 -8.73 -21.23
CA ARG A 20 12.47 -9.01 -20.15
C ARG A 20 12.84 -7.77 -19.33
N THR A 21 11.82 -7.09 -18.81
CA THR A 21 11.98 -5.81 -18.11
C THR A 21 11.51 -5.89 -16.67
N LYS A 22 12.22 -5.23 -15.75
CA LYS A 22 11.77 -5.04 -14.37
C LYS A 22 11.46 -3.57 -14.13
N VAL A 23 10.23 -3.27 -13.73
CA VAL A 23 9.73 -1.93 -13.42
C VAL A 23 9.44 -1.85 -11.93
N ILE A 24 9.98 -0.85 -11.25
CA ILE A 24 9.71 -0.61 -9.83
C ILE A 24 9.06 0.77 -9.71
N VAL A 25 7.80 0.80 -9.27
CA VAL A 25 7.04 2.02 -9.04
C VAL A 25 6.91 2.23 -7.54
N ASN A 26 7.34 3.38 -7.01
CA ASN A 26 7.23 3.68 -5.58
C ASN A 26 6.02 4.56 -5.31
N GLY A 27 5.29 4.29 -4.23
CA GLY A 27 4.07 5.01 -3.86
C GLY A 27 2.86 4.62 -4.71
N GLU A 28 1.81 5.44 -4.68
CA GLU A 28 0.63 5.26 -5.52
C GLU A 28 0.99 5.47 -6.99
N GLY A 29 0.93 4.41 -7.79
CA GLY A 29 1.35 4.45 -9.18
C GLY A 29 0.89 3.26 -10.01
N LYS A 30 1.09 3.34 -11.31
CA LYS A 30 0.69 2.34 -12.30
C LYS A 30 1.93 1.72 -12.93
N GLY A 31 1.92 0.40 -13.09
CA GLY A 31 3.03 -0.33 -13.71
C GLY A 31 3.23 0.02 -15.17
N ILE A 32 2.22 -0.28 -15.98
CA ILE A 32 2.20 -0.06 -17.42
C ILE A 32 0.86 0.56 -17.80
N VAL A 33 0.88 1.63 -18.58
CA VAL A 33 -0.30 2.31 -19.08
C VAL A 33 -0.20 2.47 -20.60
N THR A 34 -1.28 2.14 -21.29
CA THR A 34 -1.40 2.31 -22.74
C THR A 34 -2.59 3.22 -23.04
N HIS A 35 -2.34 4.32 -23.75
CA HIS A 35 -3.35 5.25 -24.23
C HIS A 35 -3.31 5.27 -25.76
N ASN A 36 -4.46 5.08 -26.42
CA ASN A 36 -4.59 5.13 -27.87
C ASN A 36 -3.55 4.28 -28.63
N SER A 37 -3.17 3.12 -28.07
CA SER A 37 -2.12 2.24 -28.60
C SER A 37 -2.66 0.83 -28.86
N SER A 38 -2.17 0.16 -29.89
CA SER A 38 -2.67 -1.15 -30.33
C SER A 38 -1.55 -2.18 -30.58
N LYS A 39 -1.89 -3.48 -30.53
CA LYS A 39 -0.96 -4.61 -30.82
C LYS A 39 0.31 -4.65 -29.97
N ASN A 40 0.24 -4.22 -28.71
CA ASN A 40 1.41 -4.18 -27.84
C ASN A 40 1.76 -5.57 -27.28
N THR A 41 3.05 -5.88 -27.17
CA THR A 41 3.58 -7.12 -26.59
C THR A 41 4.33 -6.82 -25.30
N PHE A 42 4.00 -7.55 -24.23
CA PHE A 42 4.70 -7.52 -22.96
C PHE A 42 5.13 -8.94 -22.61
N GLU A 43 6.44 -9.22 -22.66
CA GLU A 43 7.01 -10.55 -22.45
C GLU A 43 8.02 -10.48 -21.31
N ASP A 44 7.96 -11.41 -20.34
CA ASP A 44 8.87 -11.47 -19.19
C ASP A 44 9.00 -10.12 -18.44
N VAL A 45 7.90 -9.39 -18.27
CA VAL A 45 7.90 -8.12 -17.55
C VAL A 45 7.50 -8.31 -16.09
N GLN A 46 8.37 -7.90 -15.17
CA GLN A 46 8.09 -7.86 -13.73
C GLN A 46 7.81 -6.43 -13.30
N VAL A 47 6.57 -6.14 -12.90
CA VAL A 47 6.21 -4.85 -12.27
C VAL A 47 6.13 -5.06 -10.76
N ILE A 48 6.84 -4.23 -10.01
CA ILE A 48 6.77 -4.17 -8.55
C ILE A 48 6.28 -2.78 -8.16
N ILE A 49 5.12 -2.71 -7.50
CA ILE A 49 4.61 -1.46 -6.94
C ILE A 49 4.92 -1.46 -5.44
N ASN A 50 5.86 -0.62 -5.04
CA ASN A 50 6.28 -0.47 -3.65
C ASN A 50 5.36 0.51 -2.93
N ALA A 51 4.33 -0.04 -2.28
CA ALA A 51 3.48 0.67 -1.32
C ALA A 51 4.23 1.11 -0.03
N GLN A 52 5.56 0.96 0.04
CA GLN A 52 6.37 1.30 1.22
C GLN A 52 6.32 2.79 1.59
N GLN A 53 6.09 3.69 0.62
CA GLN A 53 5.82 5.11 0.94
C GLN A 53 4.56 5.27 1.77
N ASN A 54 3.53 4.46 1.50
CA ASN A 54 2.24 4.59 2.16
C ASN A 54 2.25 4.01 3.59
N LEU A 55 3.10 3.01 3.88
CA LEU A 55 3.34 2.54 5.25
C LEU A 55 4.16 3.55 6.07
N ALA A 56 5.12 4.24 5.44
CA ALA A 56 5.86 5.32 6.09
C ALA A 56 4.95 6.50 6.42
N GLU A 57 4.09 6.91 5.47
CA GLU A 57 3.09 7.96 5.68
C GLU A 57 2.07 7.57 6.77
N LEU A 58 1.55 6.34 6.73
CA LEU A 58 0.67 5.83 7.79
C LEU A 58 1.35 5.92 9.16
N LYS A 59 2.63 5.52 9.26
CA LYS A 59 3.40 5.64 10.50
C LYS A 59 3.46 7.07 11.02
N GLU A 60 3.70 8.04 10.14
CA GLU A 60 3.73 9.47 10.51
C GLU A 60 2.35 9.94 11.00
N VAL A 61 1.29 9.61 10.28
CA VAL A 61 -0.10 9.93 10.68
C VAL A 61 -0.42 9.33 12.05
N LEU A 62 -0.09 8.06 12.29
CA LEU A 62 -0.33 7.41 13.58
C LEU A 62 0.41 8.10 14.73
N ASN A 63 1.64 8.56 14.52
CA ASN A 63 2.39 9.29 15.55
C ASN A 63 1.76 10.64 15.93
N LEU A 64 1.02 11.26 15.01
CA LEU A 64 0.31 12.52 15.24
C LEU A 64 -1.05 12.32 15.94
N LEU A 65 -1.57 11.09 15.99
CA LEU A 65 -2.82 10.80 16.68
C LEU A 65 -2.65 10.84 18.20
N ASN A 66 -3.41 11.75 18.83
CA ASN A 66 -3.56 11.81 20.27
C ASN A 66 -4.76 10.96 20.73
N ASP A 67 -4.65 9.65 20.53
CA ASP A 67 -5.64 8.67 20.99
C ASP A 67 -4.94 7.57 21.78
N THR A 68 -5.56 7.17 22.89
CA THR A 68 -5.04 6.19 23.85
C THR A 68 -6.01 5.01 24.02
N THR A 69 -6.84 4.73 23.01
CA THR A 69 -7.78 3.61 23.05
C THR A 69 -7.00 2.32 23.20
N ILE A 70 -7.33 1.54 24.23
CA ILE A 70 -6.68 0.26 24.53
C ILE A 70 -7.28 -0.83 23.65
N ASN A 71 -6.41 -1.65 23.07
CA ASN A 71 -6.76 -2.92 22.47
C ASN A 71 -6.79 -3.99 23.57
N GLU A 72 -7.98 -4.51 23.88
CA GLU A 72 -8.17 -5.51 24.95
C GLU A 72 -7.41 -6.81 24.69
N ASP A 73 -7.15 -7.15 23.42
CA ASP A 73 -6.47 -8.39 23.05
C ASP A 73 -4.97 -8.37 23.41
N THR A 74 -4.35 -7.19 23.43
CA THR A 74 -2.90 -7.02 23.62
C THR A 74 -2.53 -6.26 24.89
N GLY A 75 -3.48 -5.53 25.47
CA GLY A 75 -3.25 -4.61 26.59
C GLY A 75 -2.48 -3.33 26.22
N LYS A 76 -2.15 -3.13 24.94
CA LYS A 76 -1.50 -1.92 24.41
C LYS A 76 -2.54 -0.99 23.80
N THR A 77 -2.15 0.24 23.46
CA THR A 77 -3.00 1.08 22.62
C THR A 77 -3.07 0.55 21.19
N PHE A 78 -4.19 0.77 20.49
CA PHE A 78 -4.29 0.50 19.06
C PHE A 78 -3.17 1.17 18.25
N LYS A 79 -2.73 2.36 18.67
CA LYS A 79 -1.59 3.07 18.09
C LYS A 79 -0.30 2.27 18.18
N GLU A 80 0.03 1.77 19.37
CA GLU A 80 1.25 1.00 19.60
C GLU A 80 1.26 -0.31 18.80
N ASP A 81 0.13 -1.04 18.80
CA ASP A 81 -0.01 -2.26 18.02
C ASP A 81 0.18 -2.00 16.52
N ALA A 82 -0.42 -0.92 16.00
CA ALA A 82 -0.32 -0.58 14.58
C ALA A 82 1.11 -0.18 14.20
N LEU A 83 1.77 0.62 15.03
CA LEU A 83 3.17 1.01 14.82
C LEU A 83 4.12 -0.20 14.87
N GLU A 84 3.85 -1.18 15.74
CA GLU A 84 4.62 -2.43 15.81
C GLU A 84 4.47 -3.26 14.53
N GLN A 85 3.24 -3.39 14.00
CA GLN A 85 3.01 -4.09 12.73
C GLN A 85 3.70 -3.38 11.56
N ILE A 86 3.59 -2.05 11.48
CA ILE A 86 4.23 -1.24 10.43
C ILE A 86 5.75 -1.38 10.50
N LYS A 87 6.35 -1.31 11.70
CA LYS A 87 7.79 -1.50 11.88
C LYS A 87 8.25 -2.83 11.30
N LYS A 88 7.56 -3.93 11.63
CA LYS A 88 7.91 -5.26 11.13
C LYS A 88 7.76 -5.34 9.60
N LEU A 89 6.70 -4.76 9.03
CA LEU A 89 6.49 -4.70 7.58
C LEU A 89 7.58 -3.91 6.83
N LEU A 90 8.13 -2.87 7.45
CA LEU A 90 9.21 -2.05 6.87
C LEU A 90 10.60 -2.71 6.98
N GLU A 91 10.87 -3.39 8.10
CA GLU A 91 12.16 -4.03 8.38
C GLU A 91 12.33 -5.37 7.64
N GLU A 92 11.24 -6.12 7.45
CA GLU A 92 11.26 -7.49 6.88
C GLU A 92 10.83 -7.50 5.40
N LYS A 93 11.66 -6.90 4.54
CA LYS A 93 11.40 -6.85 3.08
C LYS A 93 11.24 -8.26 2.49
N GLN A 94 10.05 -8.55 1.95
CA GLN A 94 9.70 -9.75 1.16
C GLN A 94 9.88 -11.11 1.88
N LYS A 95 9.41 -11.24 3.12
CA LYS A 95 9.26 -12.55 3.77
C LYS A 95 7.87 -13.15 3.54
N PRO A 96 7.75 -14.50 3.45
CA PRO A 96 6.46 -15.17 3.64
C PRO A 96 5.88 -14.75 5.01
N GLY A 97 4.63 -14.29 5.04
CA GLY A 97 4.01 -13.69 6.24
C GLY A 97 3.57 -12.23 6.08
N ASN A 98 3.99 -11.52 5.03
CA ASN A 98 3.65 -10.10 4.87
C ASN A 98 2.18 -9.87 4.55
N ILE A 99 1.52 -10.80 3.86
CA ILE A 99 0.08 -10.74 3.57
C ILE A 99 -0.70 -10.84 4.89
N GLU A 100 -0.39 -11.82 5.74
CA GLU A 100 -1.04 -11.99 7.04
C GLU A 100 -0.87 -10.75 7.93
N ARG A 101 0.32 -10.13 7.90
CA ARG A 101 0.62 -8.90 8.66
C ARG A 101 -0.12 -7.68 8.14
N LEU A 102 -0.20 -7.52 6.82
CA LEU A 102 -1.01 -6.46 6.21
C LEU A 102 -2.49 -6.66 6.58
N THR A 103 -2.98 -7.90 6.59
CA THR A 103 -4.37 -8.22 6.96
C THR A 103 -4.62 -7.90 8.43
N ALA A 104 -3.70 -8.29 9.31
CA ALA A 104 -3.77 -7.96 10.73
C ALA A 104 -3.78 -6.44 10.97
N LEU A 105 -2.92 -5.69 10.27
CA LEU A 105 -2.90 -4.23 10.34
C LEU A 105 -4.21 -3.62 9.84
N THR A 106 -4.77 -4.13 8.73
CA THR A 106 -6.05 -3.67 8.17
C THR A 106 -7.20 -3.86 9.16
N ASN A 107 -7.26 -5.03 9.79
CA ASN A 107 -8.28 -5.35 10.79
C ASN A 107 -8.12 -4.49 12.04
N LEU A 108 -6.89 -4.30 12.51
CA LEU A 108 -6.58 -3.46 13.67
C LEU A 108 -7.07 -2.02 13.46
N LEU A 109 -6.76 -1.42 12.31
CA LEU A 109 -7.22 -0.06 11.99
C LEU A 109 -8.75 0.02 11.85
N SER A 110 -9.38 -1.02 11.28
CA SER A 110 -10.84 -1.09 11.14
C SER A 110 -11.55 -1.18 12.51
N SER A 111 -11.02 -2.00 13.42
CA SER A 111 -11.50 -2.10 14.80
C SER A 111 -11.32 -0.77 15.54
N TRP A 112 -10.19 -0.10 15.34
CA TRP A 112 -9.94 1.20 15.96
C TRP A 112 -10.94 2.26 15.50
N ILE A 113 -11.25 2.33 14.19
CA ILE A 113 -12.31 3.20 13.67
C ILE A 113 -13.67 2.85 14.27
N THR A 114 -13.98 1.57 14.45
CA THR A 114 -15.26 1.13 15.03
C THR A 114 -15.44 1.65 16.45
N LEU A 115 -14.37 1.65 17.25
CA LEU A 115 -14.37 2.18 18.61
C LEU A 115 -14.27 3.71 18.65
N LYS A 116 -13.56 4.31 17.68
CA LYS A 116 -13.31 5.74 17.58
C LYS A 116 -13.61 6.26 16.18
N SER A 117 -14.90 6.42 15.90
CA SER A 117 -15.40 6.81 14.57
C SER A 117 -14.82 8.12 14.03
N ALA A 118 -14.40 9.04 14.91
CA ALA A 118 -13.71 10.28 14.56
C ALA A 118 -12.39 10.06 13.80
N LEU A 119 -11.78 8.87 13.89
CA LEU A 119 -10.57 8.52 13.16
C LEU A 119 -10.85 8.08 11.72
N SER A 120 -12.11 7.82 11.35
CA SER A 120 -12.45 7.31 10.01
C SER A 120 -11.92 8.19 8.87
N PRO A 121 -12.07 9.53 8.87
CA PRO A 121 -11.57 10.37 7.78
C PRO A 121 -10.04 10.29 7.62
N ILE A 122 -9.32 9.94 8.69
CA ILE A 122 -7.87 9.87 8.73
C ILE A 122 -7.39 8.48 8.32
N LEU A 123 -8.02 7.42 8.84
CA LEU A 123 -7.53 6.05 8.70
C LEU A 123 -8.14 5.26 7.53
N SER A 124 -9.35 5.61 7.08
CA SER A 124 -10.03 4.91 5.97
C SER A 124 -9.21 4.90 4.67
N PRO A 125 -8.58 6.01 4.22
CA PRO A 125 -7.73 5.99 3.02
C PRO A 125 -6.61 4.96 3.09
N PHE A 126 -5.99 4.81 4.27
CA PHE A 126 -4.93 3.83 4.49
C PHE A 126 -5.46 2.39 4.53
N ILE A 127 -6.66 2.16 5.06
CA ILE A 127 -7.31 0.84 5.04
C ILE A 127 -7.61 0.41 3.61
N ASP A 128 -8.15 1.31 2.77
CA ASP A 128 -8.47 1.00 1.37
C ASP A 128 -7.20 0.68 0.58
N MET A 129 -6.14 1.44 0.83
CA MET A 129 -4.82 1.21 0.26
C MET A 129 -4.22 -0.13 0.71
N LEU A 130 -4.27 -0.47 1.99
CA LEU A 130 -3.83 -1.78 2.48
C LEU A 130 -4.62 -2.92 1.83
N LYS A 131 -5.94 -2.77 1.69
CA LYS A 131 -6.82 -3.75 1.01
C LYS A 131 -6.49 -3.93 -0.47
N GLY A 132 -6.16 -2.84 -1.16
CA GLY A 132 -5.76 -2.88 -2.57
C GLY A 132 -4.49 -3.71 -2.83
N THR A 133 -3.63 -3.84 -1.82
CA THR A 133 -2.40 -4.65 -1.89
C THR A 133 -2.66 -6.16 -1.98
N PHE A 134 -3.86 -6.66 -1.59
CA PHE A 134 -4.21 -8.08 -1.64
C PHE A 134 -4.84 -8.53 -2.97
N GLY A 135 -5.28 -7.59 -3.82
CA GLY A 135 -6.17 -7.86 -4.95
C GLY A 135 -5.55 -7.76 -6.34
N GLY A 136 -4.22 -7.82 -6.45
CA GLY A 136 -3.47 -7.73 -7.71
C GLY A 136 -2.83 -9.04 -8.13
#